data_AF-A0ABD6F981-F1
#
_entry.id   AF-A0ABD6F981-F1
#
_cell.length_a   1.000
_cell.length_b   1.000
_cell.length_c   1.000
_cell.angle_alpha   90.00
_cell.angle_beta   90.00
_cell.angle_gamma   90.00
#
_symmetry.space_group_name_H-M   'P 1'
#
loop_
_entity.id
_entity.type
_entity.pdbx_description
1 polymer ?
#
loop_
_entity_poly.entity_id
_entity_poly.type
_entity_poly.pdbx_seq_one_letter_code
_entity_poly.pdbx_strand_id
1 'polypeptide(L)'
;MLWRVLLSAPLAVVAAVPGTPAAETPTQSERDPSREISGGAEMATETEDDGTAAQQGHGQPGGRDDDGASALVGVPPPLALSVYEPMYFIVGGDEGFNAKFQISLRFRMFDDQGPLAQRLPWIDDLYLSYSQTSLWDLNELSSPFRDTSYRPRLFYSHDDLLRFDGGRVRLGLEAGFGHESNGRDGAESRSTNMLYV
;
A
#
# COMPACT_ATOMS: atom_id res chain seq x y z
N MET A 1 -38.00 -10.64 -15.81
CA MET A 1 -37.60 -9.49 -16.64
C MET A 1 -36.09 -9.36 -16.55
N LEU A 2 -35.35 -9.56 -17.64
CA LEU A 2 -33.88 -9.39 -17.66
C LEU A 2 -33.54 -7.92 -17.89
N TRP A 3 -32.53 -7.42 -17.17
CA TRP A 3 -31.90 -6.14 -17.47
C TRP A 3 -30.46 -6.41 -17.91
N ARG A 4 -30.13 -6.05 -19.17
CA ARG A 4 -28.76 -6.03 -19.67
C ARG A 4 -28.14 -4.68 -19.33
N VAL A 5 -27.05 -4.66 -18.57
CA VAL A 5 -26.23 -3.47 -18.41
C VAL A 5 -25.22 -3.43 -19.56
N LEU A 6 -25.32 -2.42 -20.42
CA LEU A 6 -24.33 -2.12 -21.45
C LEU A 6 -23.34 -1.09 -20.86
N LEU A 7 -22.12 -1.52 -20.55
CA LEU A 7 -21.02 -0.58 -20.31
C LEU A 7 -20.55 -0.02 -21.67
N SER A 8 -20.64 1.29 -21.82
CA SER A 8 -20.05 2.02 -22.94
C SER A 8 -18.72 2.62 -22.50
N ALA A 9 -17.60 2.14 -23.05
CA ALA A 9 -16.30 2.76 -22.86
C ALA A 9 -16.10 3.92 -23.88
N PRO A 10 -15.42 5.02 -23.51
CA PRO A 10 -15.06 6.06 -24.47
C PRO A 10 -13.91 5.61 -25.38
N LEU A 11 -14.00 5.93 -26.67
CA LEU A 11 -12.90 5.72 -27.63
C LEU A 11 -11.72 6.67 -27.32
N ALA A 12 -10.52 6.11 -27.21
CA ALA A 12 -9.29 6.88 -27.37
C ALA A 12 -8.88 6.88 -28.85
N VAL A 13 -8.72 8.08 -29.45
CA VAL A 13 -8.23 8.23 -30.83
C VAL A 13 -6.70 8.20 -30.82
N VAL A 14 -6.13 7.20 -31.49
CA VAL A 14 -4.68 7.12 -31.74
C VAL A 14 -4.35 7.78 -33.08
N ALA A 15 -3.47 8.78 -33.07
CA ALA A 15 -2.86 9.32 -34.28
C ALA A 15 -1.50 8.64 -34.51
N ALA A 16 -1.27 8.17 -35.73
CA ALA A 16 -0.02 7.50 -36.13
C ALA A 16 0.81 8.40 -37.06
N VAL A 17 2.13 8.50 -36.81
CA VAL A 17 3.13 9.06 -37.74
C VAL A 17 4.43 8.23 -37.61
N PRO A 18 5.10 7.83 -38.71
CA PRO A 18 6.20 6.86 -38.69
C PRO A 18 7.60 7.51 -38.69
N GLY A 19 8.63 6.74 -38.31
CA GLY A 19 10.03 7.09 -38.57
C GLY A 19 11.05 6.36 -37.70
N THR A 20 11.62 5.25 -38.19
CA THR A 20 12.80 4.58 -37.61
C THR A 20 14.07 5.04 -38.32
N PRO A 21 15.19 5.21 -37.61
CA PRO A 21 16.38 4.46 -38.04
C PRO A 21 17.20 3.84 -36.90
N ALA A 22 17.72 2.64 -37.19
CA ALA A 22 18.96 1.98 -36.73
C ALA A 22 19.36 1.95 -35.23
N ALA A 23 19.82 0.76 -34.81
CA ALA A 23 20.31 0.47 -33.47
C ALA A 23 21.82 0.78 -33.29
N GLU A 24 22.23 1.02 -32.04
CA GLU A 24 23.62 0.91 -31.59
C GLU A 24 23.74 -0.09 -30.42
N THR A 25 24.85 -0.83 -30.39
CA THR A 25 25.08 -1.99 -29.51
C THR A 25 25.70 -1.60 -28.16
N PRO A 26 25.16 -2.04 -27.00
CA PRO A 26 25.81 -1.84 -25.72
C PRO A 26 26.92 -2.88 -25.47
N THR A 27 28.15 -2.40 -25.21
CA THR A 27 29.29 -3.23 -24.81
C THR A 27 29.09 -3.79 -23.39
N GLN A 28 29.33 -5.09 -23.23
CA GLN A 28 29.20 -5.79 -21.96
C GLN A 28 30.40 -5.53 -21.03
N SER A 29 30.15 -5.49 -19.72
CA SER A 29 31.19 -5.51 -18.68
C SER A 29 30.88 -6.62 -17.69
N GLU A 30 31.61 -7.72 -17.80
CA GLU A 30 31.53 -8.85 -16.88
C GLU A 30 32.03 -8.47 -15.47
N ARG A 31 31.33 -8.94 -14.44
CA ARG A 31 31.90 -9.13 -13.10
C ARG A 31 31.55 -10.52 -12.57
N ASP A 32 32.62 -11.20 -12.18
CA ASP A 32 32.70 -12.61 -11.77
C ASP A 32 32.06 -12.86 -10.38
N PRO A 33 31.17 -13.86 -10.21
CA PRO A 33 30.54 -14.17 -8.93
C PRO A 33 31.35 -15.20 -8.12
N SER A 34 32.13 -14.74 -7.13
CA SER A 34 32.72 -15.64 -6.11
C SER A 34 33.13 -14.91 -4.82
N ARG A 35 32.34 -15.07 -3.75
CA ARG A 35 32.84 -15.34 -2.38
C ARG A 35 31.74 -15.75 -1.41
N GLU A 36 32.12 -16.62 -0.47
CA GLU A 36 31.25 -17.49 0.32
C GLU A 36 30.82 -16.92 1.68
N ILE A 37 29.87 -17.65 2.28
CA ILE A 37 29.37 -17.53 3.65
C ILE A 37 30.44 -18.00 4.67
N SER A 38 30.52 -17.34 5.84
CA SER A 38 30.59 -17.96 7.19
C SER A 38 31.30 -17.07 8.21
N GLY A 39 30.81 -17.06 9.46
CA GLY A 39 31.44 -16.37 10.59
C GLY A 39 30.44 -16.09 11.72
N GLY A 40 30.34 -16.99 12.69
CA GLY A 40 29.57 -16.79 13.92
C GLY A 40 30.46 -16.78 15.17
N ALA A 41 29.94 -16.23 16.26
CA ALA A 41 30.45 -16.33 17.64
C ALA A 41 29.24 -16.14 18.58
N GLU A 42 28.84 -17.16 19.37
CA GLU A 42 29.21 -17.38 20.79
C GLU A 42 28.51 -16.41 21.75
N MET A 43 27.46 -16.87 22.47
CA MET A 43 27.47 -17.56 23.78
C MET A 43 27.81 -16.66 24.99
N ALA A 44 26.80 -16.45 25.84
CA ALA A 44 26.96 -16.15 27.26
C ALA A 44 25.81 -16.82 28.04
N THR A 45 26.16 -17.64 29.02
CA THR A 45 25.24 -18.28 29.97
C THR A 45 25.74 -17.96 31.36
N GLU A 46 24.89 -17.42 32.24
CA GLU A 46 25.28 -17.17 33.62
C GLU A 46 24.22 -17.68 34.62
N THR A 47 24.76 -18.25 35.68
CA THR A 47 24.23 -19.19 36.69
C THR A 47 23.11 -18.68 37.60
N GLU A 48 22.34 -19.63 38.13
CA GLU A 48 21.49 -19.48 39.33
C GLU A 48 22.33 -19.54 40.62
N ASP A 49 21.87 -18.91 41.71
CA ASP A 49 22.24 -19.23 43.10
C ASP A 49 21.05 -18.98 44.06
N ASP A 50 21.03 -19.69 45.18
CA ASP A 50 19.86 -19.95 46.05
C ASP A 50 19.93 -19.20 47.41
N GLY A 51 18.80 -19.02 48.11
CA GLY A 51 18.79 -18.30 49.40
C GLY A 51 17.43 -18.17 50.11
N THR A 52 17.21 -18.99 51.14
CA THR A 52 15.97 -19.05 51.97
C THR A 52 16.07 -18.27 53.29
N ALA A 53 15.01 -17.54 53.71
CA ALA A 53 14.48 -17.49 55.11
C ALA A 53 13.30 -16.48 55.27
N ALA A 54 12.45 -16.65 56.30
CA ALA A 54 11.15 -15.97 56.46
C ALA A 54 10.95 -15.25 57.81
N GLN A 55 10.01 -14.29 57.90
CA GLN A 55 9.28 -13.93 59.15
C GLN A 55 7.90 -13.24 58.92
N GLN A 56 7.06 -13.18 59.97
CA GLN A 56 5.63 -12.80 60.00
C GLN A 56 5.39 -11.43 60.68
N GLY A 57 4.24 -10.74 60.60
CA GLY A 57 3.00 -10.98 59.84
C GLY A 57 1.70 -10.64 60.63
N HIS A 58 1.04 -9.51 60.37
CA HIS A 58 -0.20 -9.05 61.06
C HIS A 58 -1.08 -8.11 60.18
N GLY A 59 -2.43 -8.18 60.30
CA GLY A 59 -3.26 -6.94 60.21
C GLY A 59 -4.30 -6.72 59.08
N GLN A 60 -5.15 -7.71 58.79
CA GLN A 60 -6.53 -7.70 58.22
C GLN A 60 -7.40 -6.39 58.25
N PRO A 61 -8.55 -6.25 57.53
CA PRO A 61 -8.96 -6.66 56.16
C PRO A 61 -9.49 -5.50 55.26
N GLY A 62 -9.59 -5.73 53.95
CA GLY A 62 -10.45 -4.95 53.04
C GLY A 62 -10.64 -5.71 51.72
N GLY A 63 -11.88 -6.09 51.37
CA GLY A 63 -12.15 -7.01 50.25
C GLY A 63 -12.91 -6.40 49.08
N ARG A 64 -12.74 -7.05 47.90
CA ARG A 64 -13.25 -6.79 46.53
C ARG A 64 -12.22 -6.09 45.64
N ASP A 65 -11.44 -6.77 44.78
CA ASP A 65 -11.77 -7.88 43.85
C ASP A 65 -13.05 -7.52 43.06
N ASP A 66 -13.07 -7.21 41.76
CA ASP A 66 -12.08 -7.23 40.65
C ASP A 66 -12.38 -5.99 39.75
N ASP A 67 -11.57 -5.48 38.82
CA ASP A 67 -11.18 -6.10 37.55
C ASP A 67 -9.90 -5.45 36.98
N GLY A 68 -8.76 -6.13 37.10
CA GLY A 68 -7.54 -5.84 36.33
C GLY A 68 -7.64 -6.34 34.88
N ALA A 69 -8.79 -6.21 34.24
CA ALA A 69 -9.13 -6.88 33.00
C ALA A 69 -8.78 -6.04 31.75
N SER A 70 -7.72 -6.47 31.04
CA SER A 70 -7.50 -6.20 29.61
C SER A 70 -7.25 -4.75 29.16
N ALA A 71 -6.35 -4.04 29.83
CA ALA A 71 -5.57 -2.97 29.19
C ALA A 71 -4.55 -3.49 28.12
N LEU A 72 -4.57 -4.80 27.82
CA LEU A 72 -3.71 -5.48 26.84
C LEU A 72 -4.44 -5.91 25.56
N VAL A 73 -5.72 -5.57 25.41
CA VAL A 73 -6.45 -5.60 24.12
C VAL A 73 -6.93 -4.19 23.80
N GLY A 74 -6.01 -3.23 23.91
CA GLY A 74 -6.15 -2.00 23.15
C GLY A 74 -6.13 -2.39 21.67
N VAL A 75 -7.23 -2.16 20.96
CA VAL A 75 -7.22 -2.18 19.49
C VAL A 75 -6.09 -1.23 19.10
N PRO A 76 -5.03 -1.70 18.41
CA PRO A 76 -3.95 -0.80 18.02
C PRO A 76 -4.56 0.36 17.24
N PRO A 77 -4.09 1.61 17.42
CA PRO A 77 -4.59 2.73 16.64
C PRO A 77 -4.58 2.29 15.16
N PRO A 78 -5.69 2.47 14.43
CA PRO A 78 -5.83 1.90 13.10
C PRO A 78 -4.59 2.28 12.32
N LEU A 79 -3.90 1.27 11.78
CA LEU A 79 -2.65 1.49 11.05
C LEU A 79 -2.89 2.66 10.11
N ALA A 80 -1.95 3.62 10.05
CA ALA A 80 -2.06 4.80 9.20
C ALA A 80 -1.94 4.46 7.71
N LEU A 81 -2.33 3.24 7.34
CA LEU A 81 -2.22 2.52 6.09
C LEU A 81 -3.49 1.69 5.91
N SER A 82 -4.21 1.96 4.82
CA SER A 82 -5.43 1.28 4.41
C SER A 82 -5.39 0.95 2.92
N VAL A 83 -6.33 0.16 2.43
CA VAL A 83 -6.48 -0.12 0.99
C VAL A 83 -7.14 1.09 0.34
N TYR A 84 -6.62 1.54 -0.81
CA TYR A 84 -7.16 2.69 -1.54
C TYR A 84 -8.05 2.25 -2.70
N GLU A 85 -7.44 1.68 -3.74
CA GLU A 85 -8.12 1.00 -4.84
C GLU A 85 -8.07 -0.53 -4.61
N PRO A 86 -8.90 -1.33 -5.28
CA PRO A 86 -8.87 -2.79 -5.15
C PRO A 86 -7.46 -3.35 -5.42
N MET A 87 -6.97 -4.16 -4.48
CA MET A 87 -5.78 -4.99 -4.70
C MET A 87 -6.21 -6.34 -5.25
N TYR A 88 -5.54 -6.79 -6.31
CA TYR A 88 -5.89 -8.04 -7.00
C TYR A 88 -4.66 -8.64 -7.67
N PHE A 89 -4.73 -9.95 -7.91
CA PHE A 89 -3.80 -10.69 -8.76
C PHE A 89 -4.65 -11.64 -9.62
N ILE A 90 -4.59 -11.47 -10.94
CA ILE A 90 -5.39 -12.21 -11.92
C ILE A 90 -4.42 -12.87 -12.91
N VAL A 91 -4.67 -14.13 -13.23
CA VAL A 91 -3.88 -14.92 -14.17
C VAL A 91 -4.80 -15.41 -15.30
N GLY A 92 -4.36 -15.24 -16.54
CA GLY A 92 -5.11 -15.55 -17.75
C GLY A 92 -4.94 -14.48 -18.83
N GLY A 93 -5.28 -14.84 -20.06
CA GLY A 93 -5.23 -13.96 -21.23
C GLY A 93 -5.61 -14.72 -22.50
N ASP A 94 -6.02 -13.99 -23.53
CA ASP A 94 -6.43 -14.59 -24.82
C ASP A 94 -5.22 -15.11 -25.62
N GLU A 95 -4.05 -14.46 -25.46
CA GLU A 95 -2.78 -14.84 -26.09
C GLU A 95 -1.78 -15.37 -25.05
N GLY A 96 -2.10 -16.54 -24.47
CA GLY A 96 -1.19 -17.30 -23.61
C GLY A 96 -1.18 -16.91 -22.13
N PHE A 97 -0.19 -17.42 -21.40
CA PHE A 97 -0.13 -17.33 -19.93
C PHE A 97 0.40 -15.96 -19.49
N ASN A 98 -0.51 -15.11 -19.02
CA ASN A 98 -0.23 -13.74 -18.57
C ASN A 98 -0.78 -13.52 -17.16
N ALA A 99 -0.27 -12.52 -16.45
CA ALA A 99 -0.82 -12.05 -15.20
C ALA A 99 -0.95 -10.52 -15.16
N LYS A 100 -1.98 -10.04 -14.47
CA LYS A 100 -2.17 -8.63 -14.13
C LYS A 100 -2.40 -8.52 -12.64
N PHE A 101 -1.68 -7.62 -11.98
CA PHE A 101 -1.90 -7.34 -10.56
C PHE A 101 -1.90 -5.86 -10.25
N GLN A 102 -2.49 -5.53 -9.10
CA GLN A 102 -2.50 -4.19 -8.54
C GLN A 102 -2.24 -4.26 -7.04
N ILE A 103 -1.32 -3.43 -6.58
CA ILE A 103 -1.18 -3.04 -5.17
C ILE A 103 -1.66 -1.58 -5.04
N SER A 104 -2.36 -1.25 -3.97
CA SER A 104 -2.91 0.09 -3.79
C SER A 104 -3.17 0.40 -2.32
N LEU A 105 -2.52 1.45 -1.84
CA LEU A 105 -2.41 1.80 -0.43
C LEU A 105 -2.71 3.30 -0.23
N ARG A 106 -3.54 3.64 0.75
CA ARG A 106 -3.81 5.00 1.25
C ARG A 106 -3.16 5.13 2.63
N PHE A 107 -2.32 6.15 2.79
CA PHE A 107 -1.64 6.51 4.01
C PHE A 107 -2.28 7.77 4.59
N ARG A 108 -2.69 7.74 5.86
CA ARG A 108 -3.19 8.91 6.60
C ARG A 108 -1.99 9.70 7.10
N MET A 109 -1.83 10.95 6.67
CA MET A 109 -0.59 11.70 6.93
C MET A 109 -0.51 12.24 8.36
N PHE A 110 -1.65 12.50 9.00
CA PHE A 110 -1.72 13.06 10.34
C PHE A 110 -2.74 12.30 11.18
N ASP A 111 -2.40 12.09 12.45
CA ASP A 111 -3.34 11.51 13.41
C ASP A 111 -4.32 12.58 13.90
N ASP A 112 -5.61 12.28 13.92
CA ASP A 112 -6.70 13.20 14.30
C ASP A 112 -6.58 13.63 15.78
N GLN A 113 -6.04 12.75 16.62
CA GLN A 113 -5.73 13.04 18.02
C GLN A 113 -4.36 13.72 18.20
N GLY A 114 -3.59 13.91 17.12
CA GLY A 114 -2.24 14.49 17.16
C GLY A 114 -2.22 15.99 17.47
N PRO A 115 -1.19 16.53 18.16
CA PRO A 115 -1.11 17.96 18.49
C PRO A 115 -1.15 18.91 17.28
N LEU A 116 -0.74 18.43 16.10
CA LEU A 116 -0.77 19.21 14.88
C LEU A 116 -2.18 19.27 14.26
N ALA A 117 -2.93 18.17 14.27
CA ALA A 117 -4.33 18.14 13.81
C ALA A 117 -5.23 18.96 14.75
N GLN A 118 -5.03 18.86 16.07
CA GLN A 118 -5.73 19.71 17.05
C GLN A 118 -5.50 21.22 16.81
N ARG A 119 -4.34 21.61 16.25
CA ARG A 119 -4.03 23.00 15.90
C ARG A 119 -4.51 23.40 14.50
N LEU A 120 -4.59 22.44 13.57
CA LEU A 120 -5.01 22.63 12.18
C LEU A 120 -5.98 21.51 11.78
N PRO A 121 -7.28 21.59 12.15
CA PRO A 121 -8.26 20.49 12.01
C PRO A 121 -8.73 20.20 10.57
N TRP A 122 -7.87 20.46 9.59
CA TRP A 122 -8.07 20.22 8.16
C TRP A 122 -6.94 19.38 7.56
N ILE A 123 -5.92 19.00 8.36
CA ILE A 123 -4.78 18.19 7.90
C ILE A 123 -4.99 16.69 8.12
N ASP A 124 -5.84 16.31 9.07
CA ASP A 124 -6.22 14.92 9.38
C ASP A 124 -6.88 14.21 8.21
N ASP A 125 -7.67 14.95 7.42
CA ASP A 125 -8.24 14.52 6.14
C ASP A 125 -7.25 14.54 4.95
N LEU A 126 -5.93 14.79 5.18
CA LEU A 126 -4.90 14.73 4.14
C LEU A 126 -4.28 13.33 4.03
N TYR A 127 -4.30 12.79 2.81
CA TYR A 127 -3.83 11.44 2.50
C TYR A 127 -2.81 11.43 1.36
N LEU A 128 -1.83 10.55 1.50
CA LEU A 128 -0.96 10.12 0.41
C LEU A 128 -1.41 8.73 -0.02
N SER A 129 -1.58 8.46 -1.31
CA SER A 129 -1.74 7.10 -1.82
C SER A 129 -0.64 6.72 -2.80
N TYR A 130 -0.47 5.41 -2.94
CA TYR A 130 0.34 4.81 -3.98
C TYR A 130 -0.40 3.61 -4.54
N SER A 131 -0.77 3.69 -5.83
CA SER A 131 -1.26 2.54 -6.59
C SER A 131 -0.23 2.15 -7.63
N GLN A 132 0.04 0.86 -7.78
CA GLN A 132 0.88 0.32 -8.84
C GLN A 132 0.14 -0.82 -9.53
N THR A 133 0.09 -0.78 -10.87
CA THR A 133 -0.56 -1.79 -11.69
C THR A 133 0.45 -2.34 -12.69
N SER A 134 0.70 -3.66 -12.66
CA SER A 134 1.72 -4.31 -13.49
C SER A 134 1.09 -5.36 -14.42
N LEU A 135 1.58 -5.41 -15.65
CA LEU A 135 1.31 -6.44 -16.65
C LEU A 135 2.53 -7.35 -16.74
N TRP A 136 2.34 -8.64 -16.53
CA TRP A 136 3.40 -9.64 -16.45
C TRP A 136 3.16 -10.73 -17.50
N ASP A 137 4.09 -10.87 -18.44
CA ASP A 137 4.08 -12.01 -19.36
C ASP A 137 4.79 -13.17 -18.67
N LEU A 138 4.07 -14.27 -18.46
CA LEU A 138 4.58 -15.49 -17.81
C LEU A 138 4.97 -16.57 -18.83
N ASN A 139 4.77 -16.31 -20.13
CA ASN A 139 4.97 -17.23 -21.24
C ASN A 139 6.28 -16.92 -22.01
N GLU A 140 6.72 -15.67 -22.02
CA GLU A 140 8.00 -15.26 -22.62
C GLU A 140 9.21 -15.65 -21.74
N LEU A 141 10.38 -15.81 -22.37
CA LEU A 141 11.62 -16.20 -21.71
C LEU A 141 11.98 -15.21 -20.58
N SER A 142 12.31 -15.76 -19.41
CA SER A 142 12.57 -15.01 -18.16
C SER A 142 11.35 -14.25 -17.59
N SER A 143 10.16 -14.46 -18.13
CA SER A 143 8.88 -13.90 -17.68
C SER A 143 8.95 -12.39 -17.37
N PRO A 144 9.13 -11.52 -18.39
CA PRO A 144 9.32 -10.09 -18.19
C PRO A 144 8.01 -9.34 -17.88
N PHE A 145 8.12 -8.23 -17.15
CA PHE A 145 7.02 -7.27 -17.02
C PHE A 145 6.83 -6.49 -18.33
N ARG A 146 5.66 -6.64 -18.96
CA ARG A 146 5.30 -5.98 -20.21
C ARG A 146 5.08 -4.48 -20.03
N ASP A 147 4.52 -4.07 -18.90
CA ASP A 147 4.42 -2.66 -18.49
C ASP A 147 4.15 -2.55 -16.98
N THR A 148 4.36 -1.38 -16.38
CA THR A 148 3.95 -1.08 -15.00
C THR A 148 3.60 0.39 -14.85
N SER A 149 2.36 0.71 -14.48
CA SER A 149 1.91 2.06 -14.15
C SER A 149 2.08 2.34 -12.66
N TYR A 150 2.72 3.46 -12.34
CA TYR A 150 2.97 4.00 -11.01
C TYR A 150 2.12 5.24 -10.79
N ARG A 151 1.21 5.18 -9.81
CA ARG A 151 0.17 6.20 -9.56
C ARG A 151 0.18 6.71 -8.11
N PRO A 152 1.17 7.53 -7.71
CA PRO A 152 1.10 8.26 -6.45
C PRO A 152 0.08 9.41 -6.53
N ARG A 153 -0.69 9.62 -5.47
CA ARG A 153 -1.62 10.77 -5.34
C ARG A 153 -1.51 11.41 -3.95
N LEU A 154 -1.64 12.73 -3.89
CA LEU A 154 -1.78 13.50 -2.65
C LEU A 154 -3.15 14.20 -2.70
N PHE A 155 -4.02 13.93 -1.74
CA PHE A 155 -5.41 14.39 -1.78
C PHE A 155 -6.00 14.63 -0.39
N TYR A 156 -7.05 15.44 -0.37
CA TYR A 156 -7.97 15.60 0.73
C TYR A 156 -9.18 14.68 0.49
N SER A 157 -9.57 13.86 1.47
CA SER A 157 -10.75 12.97 1.35
C SER A 157 -11.66 13.11 2.56
N HIS A 158 -12.95 13.29 2.31
CA HIS A 158 -13.97 13.27 3.34
C HIS A 158 -15.08 12.30 2.93
N ASP A 159 -15.06 11.09 3.50
CA ASP A 159 -15.78 9.93 2.97
C ASP A 159 -17.30 9.92 3.31
N ASP A 160 -17.81 10.90 4.06
CA ASP A 160 -19.17 10.90 4.64
C ASP A 160 -19.82 12.31 4.74
N LEU A 161 -19.75 13.11 3.67
CA LEU A 161 -20.35 14.45 3.63
C LEU A 161 -21.89 14.45 3.67
N LEU A 162 -22.54 13.52 2.97
CA LEU A 162 -24.00 13.42 2.90
C LEU A 162 -24.47 11.97 3.05
N ARG A 163 -25.57 11.79 3.79
CA ARG A 163 -26.19 10.49 4.03
C ARG A 163 -27.63 10.48 3.53
N PHE A 164 -28.00 9.46 2.76
CA PHE A 164 -29.34 9.26 2.22
C PHE A 164 -29.93 7.91 2.64
N ASP A 165 -31.25 7.76 2.49
CA ASP A 165 -31.97 6.51 2.73
C ASP A 165 -31.66 5.87 4.11
N GLY A 166 -31.82 6.66 5.18
CA GLY A 166 -31.52 6.23 6.56
C GLY A 166 -30.04 5.98 6.85
N GLY A 167 -29.12 6.44 5.98
CA GLY A 167 -27.68 6.21 6.09
C GLY A 167 -27.18 4.97 5.34
N ARG A 168 -28.04 4.32 4.54
CA ARG A 168 -27.65 3.21 3.65
C ARG A 168 -26.80 3.66 2.46
N VAL A 169 -26.97 4.91 2.03
CA VAL A 169 -26.14 5.54 1.00
C VAL A 169 -25.36 6.68 1.65
N ARG A 170 -24.05 6.71 1.40
CA ARG A 170 -23.14 7.78 1.81
C ARG A 170 -22.49 8.39 0.57
N LEU A 171 -22.27 9.70 0.60
CA LEU A 171 -21.55 10.44 -0.42
C LEU A 171 -20.36 11.14 0.25
N GLY A 172 -19.16 10.82 -0.22
CA GLY A 172 -17.94 11.53 0.12
C GLY A 172 -17.46 12.43 -1.02
N LEU A 173 -16.35 13.12 -0.79
CA LEU A 173 -15.60 13.88 -1.78
C LEU A 173 -14.11 13.61 -1.60
N GLU A 174 -13.39 13.42 -2.71
CA GLU A 174 -11.93 13.31 -2.73
C GLU A 174 -11.39 14.29 -3.77
N ALA A 175 -10.51 15.20 -3.37
CA ALA A 175 -9.91 16.20 -4.26
C ALA A 175 -8.40 16.26 -4.07
N GLY A 176 -7.64 16.29 -5.16
CA GLY A 176 -6.19 16.29 -5.04
C GLY A 176 -5.39 16.33 -6.34
N PHE A 177 -4.11 16.03 -6.18
CA PHE A 177 -3.11 15.93 -7.23
C PHE A 177 -2.70 14.46 -7.42
N GLY A 178 -2.69 13.99 -8.65
CA GLY A 178 -2.19 12.69 -9.04
C GLY A 178 -1.07 12.80 -10.07
N HIS A 179 -0.08 11.94 -9.94
CA HIS A 179 0.88 11.66 -11.00
C HIS A 179 0.65 10.22 -11.48
N GLU A 180 0.82 9.99 -12.78
CA GLU A 180 0.90 8.65 -13.35
C GLU A 180 2.11 8.59 -14.28
N SER A 181 2.90 7.52 -14.19
CA SER A 181 3.97 7.22 -15.15
C SER A 181 4.23 5.73 -15.26
N ASN A 182 4.88 5.29 -16.34
CA ASN A 182 5.28 3.89 -16.51
C ASN A 182 6.74 3.59 -16.13
N GLY A 183 7.46 4.56 -15.58
CA GLY A 183 8.88 4.41 -15.19
C GLY A 183 9.86 4.15 -16.33
N ARG A 184 9.44 4.28 -17.60
CA ARG A 184 10.30 4.11 -18.79
C ARG A 184 10.87 5.43 -19.29
N ASP A 185 11.93 5.34 -20.08
CA ASP A 185 12.57 6.42 -20.81
C ASP A 185 12.29 6.33 -22.33
N GLY A 186 12.85 7.28 -23.09
CA GLY A 186 12.76 7.30 -24.55
C GLY A 186 11.33 7.34 -25.10
N ALA A 187 11.12 6.68 -26.24
CA ALA A 187 9.84 6.62 -26.94
C ALA A 187 8.77 5.79 -26.21
N GLU A 188 9.19 4.91 -25.29
CA GLU A 188 8.31 4.07 -24.48
C GLU A 188 7.81 4.77 -23.20
N SER A 189 8.34 5.97 -22.91
CA SER A 189 7.97 6.75 -21.73
C SER A 189 6.54 7.27 -21.82
N ARG A 190 5.76 7.01 -20.77
CA ARG A 190 4.41 7.55 -20.58
C ARG A 190 4.33 8.21 -19.22
N SER A 191 3.87 9.45 -19.17
CA SER A 191 3.54 10.12 -17.92
C SER A 191 2.48 11.21 -18.10
N THR A 192 1.67 11.43 -17.06
CA THR A 192 0.74 12.55 -16.94
C THR A 192 0.65 13.03 -15.49
N ASN A 193 0.21 14.28 -15.31
CA ASN A 193 -0.11 14.85 -14.01
C ASN A 193 -1.54 15.42 -14.07
N MET A 194 -2.32 15.24 -13.02
CA MET A 194 -3.73 15.63 -12.99
C MET A 194 -4.10 16.26 -11.64
N LEU A 195 -4.97 17.27 -11.71
CA LEU A 195 -5.79 17.70 -10.58
C LEU A 195 -7.18 17.09 -10.76
N TYR A 196 -7.80 16.59 -9.69
CA TYR A 196 -9.09 15.92 -9.73
C TYR A 196 -9.96 16.23 -8.50
N VAL A 197 -11.26 15.99 -8.66
CA VAL A 197 -12.37 16.12 -7.69
C VAL A 197 -13.42 15.07 -8.06
#